data_AF-A0A529NXY3-F1
#
_entry.id   AF-A0A529NXY3-F1
#
_cell.length_a   1.000
_cell.length_b   1.000
_cell.length_c   1.000
_cell.angle_alpha   90.00
_cell.angle_beta   90.00
_cell.angle_gamma   90.00
#
_symmetry.space_group_name_H-M   'P 1'
#
loop_
_entity.id
_entity.type
_entity.pdbx_description
1 polymer ?
#
loop_
_entity_poly.entity_id
_entity_poly.type
_entity_poly.pdbx_seq_one_letter_code
_entity_poly.pdbx_strand_id
1 'polypeptide(L)'
;MSLTSALSIAQSALLTTSKQTSIVSRNVADASNSDYARRTAVVTSTAPGARSVEIQRAANDLLFRQNLSALSAWSGQSALYSGMD
;
A
#
# COMPACT_ATOMS: atom_id res chain seq x y z
N MET A 1 -17.76 7.97 -27.76
CA MET A 1 -18.02 8.04 -26.31
C MET A 1 -19.45 7.56 -26.08
N SER A 2 -19.68 6.25 -26.02
CA SER A 2 -21.04 5.68 -25.96
C SER A 2 -21.54 5.58 -24.51
N LEU A 3 -22.86 5.48 -24.33
CA LEU A 3 -23.49 5.17 -23.03
C LEU A 3 -22.87 3.94 -22.36
N THR A 4 -22.41 2.97 -23.15
CA THR A 4 -21.70 1.77 -22.68
C THR A 4 -20.40 2.12 -21.95
N SER A 5 -19.64 3.10 -22.45
CA SER A 5 -18.43 3.62 -21.78
C SER A 5 -18.76 4.37 -20.49
N ALA A 6 -19.87 5.13 -20.46
CA ALA A 6 -20.33 5.80 -19.24
C ALA A 6 -20.73 4.78 -18.16
N LEU A 7 -21.41 3.70 -18.56
CA LEU A 7 -21.81 2.61 -17.67
C LEU A 7 -20.62 1.83 -17.10
N SER A 8 -19.58 1.60 -17.91
CA SER A 8 -18.36 0.96 -17.41
C SER A 8 -17.60 1.84 -16.41
N ILE A 9 -17.53 3.16 -16.67
CA ILE A 9 -16.91 4.12 -15.75
C ILE A 9 -17.69 4.19 -14.44
N ALA A 10 -19.02 4.24 -14.49
CA ALA A 10 -19.87 4.26 -13.31
C ALA A 10 -19.68 2.99 -12.45
N GLN A 11 -19.63 1.81 -13.08
CA GLN A 11 -19.36 0.55 -12.39
C GLN A 11 -17.97 0.56 -11.73
N SER A 12 -16.92 0.98 -12.44
CA SER A 12 -15.56 1.08 -11.87
C SER A 12 -15.49 2.10 -10.72
N ALA A 13 -16.21 3.22 -10.82
CA ALA A 13 -16.27 4.23 -9.77
C ALA A 13 -16.96 3.69 -8.52
N LEU A 14 -18.10 3.00 -8.65
CA LEU A 14 -18.81 2.38 -7.53
C LEU A 14 -17.98 1.31 -6.84
N LEU A 15 -17.32 0.44 -7.61
CA LEU A 15 -16.41 -0.58 -7.08
C LEU A 15 -15.22 0.05 -6.34
N THR A 16 -14.68 1.15 -6.88
CA THR A 16 -13.60 1.91 -6.24
C THR A 16 -14.05 2.50 -4.90
N THR A 17 -15.20 3.17 -4.87
CA THR A 17 -15.75 3.75 -3.64
C THR A 17 -16.03 2.67 -2.60
N SER A 18 -16.61 1.54 -3.00
CA SER A 18 -16.86 0.40 -2.09
C SER A 18 -15.57 -0.10 -1.43
N LYS A 19 -14.49 -0.25 -2.22
CA LYS A 19 -13.17 -0.63 -1.70
C LYS A 19 -12.61 0.41 -0.73
N GLN A 20 -12.70 1.70 -1.07
CA GLN A 20 -12.24 2.78 -0.18
C GLN A 20 -12.99 2.76 1.15
N THR A 21 -14.32 2.63 1.13
CA THR A 21 -15.14 2.55 2.35
C THR A 21 -14.78 1.35 3.21
N SER A 22 -14.52 0.18 2.60
CA SER A 22 -14.08 -1.02 3.33
C SER A 22 -12.73 -0.80 4.04
N ILE A 23 -11.78 -0.15 3.37
CA ILE A 23 -10.47 0.17 3.95
C ILE A 23 -10.58 1.18 5.09
N VAL A 24 -11.39 2.23 4.94
CA VAL A 24 -11.65 3.21 6.01
C VAL A 24 -12.31 2.53 7.20
N SER A 25 -13.36 1.72 6.96
CA SER A 25 -14.03 0.96 8.02
C SER A 25 -13.05 0.05 8.77
N ARG A 26 -12.16 -0.64 8.04
CA ARG A 26 -11.13 -1.48 8.66
C ARG A 26 -10.13 -0.69 9.48
N ASN A 27 -9.66 0.45 8.97
CA ASN A 27 -8.76 1.33 9.71
C ASN A 27 -9.38 1.88 10.99
N VAL A 28 -10.68 2.18 10.98
CA VAL A 28 -11.42 2.63 12.16
C VAL A 28 -11.58 1.49 13.16
N ALA A 29 -11.94 0.29 12.70
CA ALA A 29 -12.08 -0.88 13.56
C ALA A 29 -10.76 -1.27 14.24
N ASP A 30 -9.65 -1.18 13.51
CA ASP A 30 -8.31 -1.49 14.01
C ASP A 30 -7.60 -0.25 14.63
N ALA A 31 -8.29 0.88 14.83
CA ALA A 31 -7.68 2.14 15.29
C ALA A 31 -7.07 2.08 16.70
N SER A 32 -7.58 1.18 17.56
CA SER A 32 -7.08 1.00 18.93
C SER A 32 -5.95 -0.04 19.02
N ASN A 33 -5.53 -0.63 17.91
CA ASN A 33 -4.46 -1.61 17.87
C ASN A 33 -3.11 -0.91 17.59
N SER A 34 -2.17 -0.97 18.54
CA SER A 34 -0.85 -0.33 18.41
C SER A 34 0.00 -0.90 17.28
N ASP A 35 -0.23 -2.16 16.91
CA ASP A 35 0.53 -2.87 15.88
C ASP A 35 -0.10 -2.73 14.50
N TYR A 36 -1.20 -1.96 14.39
CA TYR A 36 -1.93 -1.81 13.15
C TYR A 36 -1.31 -0.74 12.23
N ALA A 37 -0.70 -1.21 11.14
CA ALA A 37 -0.32 -0.37 10.02
C ALA A 37 -1.57 0.07 9.22
N ARG A 38 -1.91 1.38 9.30
CA ARG A 38 -3.04 1.96 8.56
C ARG A 38 -2.92 1.67 7.06
N ARG A 39 -4.05 1.33 6.43
CA ARG A 39 -4.12 1.07 4.99
C ARG A 39 -4.57 2.32 4.23
N THR A 40 -3.90 2.64 3.14
CA THR A 40 -4.26 3.75 2.25
C THR A 40 -4.73 3.17 0.93
N ALA A 41 -5.96 3.53 0.52
CA ALA A 41 -6.50 3.17 -0.79
C ALA A 41 -6.11 4.25 -1.80
N VAL A 42 -5.07 3.99 -2.60
CA VAL A 42 -4.61 4.87 -3.68
C VAL A 42 -5.46 4.62 -4.91
N VAL A 43 -6.13 5.65 -5.40
CA VAL A 43 -6.96 5.57 -6.61
C VAL A 43 -6.18 6.12 -7.79
N THR A 44 -5.90 5.27 -8.77
CA THR A 44 -5.23 5.66 -10.01
C THR A 44 -6.23 5.63 -11.15
N SER A 45 -6.31 6.74 -11.90
CA SER A 45 -7.16 6.85 -13.09
C SER A 45 -6.30 6.70 -14.34
N THR A 46 -6.44 5.58 -15.05
CA THR A 46 -5.83 5.39 -16.37
C THR A 46 -6.79 5.90 -17.45
N ALA A 47 -6.29 6.67 -18.43
CA ALA A 47 -7.11 7.12 -19.56
C ALA A 47 -7.66 5.88 -20.31
N PRO A 48 -8.96 5.83 -20.66
CA PRO A 48 -9.97 6.90 -20.70
C PRO A 48 -10.88 7.01 -19.46
N GLY A 49 -10.49 6.48 -18.29
CA GLY A 49 -11.25 6.61 -17.04
C GLY A 49 -11.30 5.36 -16.16
N ALA A 50 -10.48 4.35 -16.44
CA ALA A 50 -10.39 3.16 -15.60
C ALA A 50 -9.81 3.55 -14.23
N ARG A 51 -10.60 3.36 -13.17
CA ARG A 51 -10.18 3.59 -11.78
C ARG A 51 -9.75 2.27 -11.17
N SER A 52 -8.46 2.14 -10.85
CA SER A 52 -7.94 1.02 -10.07
C SER A 52 -7.61 1.49 -8.66
N VAL A 53 -7.82 0.60 -7.67
CA VAL A 53 -7.49 0.86 -6.27
C VAL A 53 -6.31 -0.01 -5.89
N GLU A 54 -5.19 0.62 -5.59
CA GLU A 54 -4.03 -0.02 -4.99
C GLU A 54 -4.09 0.19 -3.47
N ILE A 55 -3.91 -0.88 -2.70
CA ILE A 55 -3.95 -0.82 -1.24
C ILE A 55 -2.51 -0.82 -0.74
N GLN A 56 -2.07 0.32 -0.24
CA GLN A 56 -0.76 0.47 0.40
C GLN A 56 -0.92 0.44 1.92
N ARG A 57 0.09 -0.06 2.64
CA ARG A 57 0.13 -0.02 4.11
C ARG A 57 1.12 1.04 4.53
N ALA A 58 0.72 1.88 5.49
CA ALA A 58 1.62 2.82 6.15
C ALA A 58 2.57 2.00 7.03
N ALA A 59 3.74 1.67 6.50
CA ALA A 59 4.85 1.19 7.29
C ALA A 59 5.43 2.35 8.11
N ASN A 60 5.97 2.06 9.30
CA ASN A 60 6.73 3.06 10.04
C ASN A 60 8.06 3.31 9.31
N ASP A 61 8.18 4.46 8.62
CA ASP A 61 9.38 4.83 7.86
C ASP A 61 10.67 4.77 8.69
N LEU A 62 10.57 5.09 9.99
CA LEU A 62 11.72 5.05 10.90
C LEU A 62 12.14 3.61 11.17
N LEU A 63 11.18 2.71 11.43
CA LEU A 63 11.43 1.27 11.59
C LEU A 63 11.97 0.66 10.29
N PHE A 64 11.44 1.05 9.13
CA PHE A 64 11.91 0.60 7.83
C PHE A 64 13.36 1.00 7.59
N ARG A 65 13.71 2.27 7.82
CA ARG A 65 15.10 2.75 7.71
C ARG A 65 16.02 2.07 8.71
N GLN A 66 15.57 1.85 9.93
CA GLN A 66 16.34 1.17 10.97
C GLN A 66 16.60 -0.30 10.61
N ASN A 67 15.59 -1.00 10.07
CA ASN A 67 15.73 -2.34 9.54
C ASN A 67 16.73 -2.40 8.37
N LEU A 68 16.63 -1.44 7.44
CA LEU A 68 17.54 -1.34 6.30
C LEU A 68 19.00 -1.09 6.73
N SER A 69 19.20 -0.24 7.73
CA SER A 69 20.52 0.02 8.34
C SER A 69 21.08 -1.23 9.02
N ALA A 70 20.26 -1.94 9.81
CA ALA A 70 20.65 -3.18 10.48
C ALA A 70 21.03 -4.28 9.47
N LEU A 71 20.25 -4.45 8.39
CA LEU A 71 20.55 -5.37 7.30
C LEU A 71 21.87 -5.01 6.59
N SER A 72 22.10 -3.72 6.35
CA SER A 72 23.34 -3.25 5.72
C SER A 72 24.56 -3.52 6.61
N ALA A 73 24.46 -3.25 7.91
CA ALA A 73 25.51 -3.53 8.87
C ALA A 73 25.82 -5.04 8.95
N TRP A 74 24.78 -5.87 9.05
CA TRP A 74 24.91 -7.33 9.07
C TRP A 74 25.54 -7.87 7.78
N SER A 75 25.13 -7.36 6.62
CA SER A 75 25.73 -7.73 5.34
C SER A 75 27.21 -7.36 5.26
N GLY A 76 27.60 -6.18 5.77
CA GLY A 76 29.00 -5.78 5.86
C GLY A 76 29.82 -6.70 6.77
N GLN A 77 29.27 -7.08 7.93
CA GLN A 77 29.92 -8.02 8.85
C GLN A 77 30.05 -9.42 8.25
N SER A 78 29.03 -9.89 7.53
CA SER A 78 29.07 -11.16 6.81
C SER A 78 30.13 -11.17 5.71
N ALA A 79 30.25 -10.08 4.95
CA ALA A 79 31.27 -9.95 3.91
C ALA A 79 32.70 -9.93 4.49
N LEU A 80 32.90 -9.27 5.64
CA LEU A 80 34.20 -9.32 6.34
C LEU A 80 34.51 -10.72 6.85
N TYR A 81 33.54 -11.38 7.49
CA TYR A 81 33.70 -12.74 7.99
C TYR A 81 34.04 -13.73 6.86
N SER A 82 33.31 -13.66 5.74
CA SER A 82 33.58 -14.49 4.56
C SER A 82 34.92 -14.21 3.89
N GLY A 83 35.51 -13.02 4.09
CA GLY A 83 36.86 -12.71 3.58
C GLY A 83 37.98 -13.11 4.55
N MET A 84 37.63 -13.52 5.77
CA MET A 84 38.57 -14.03 6.79
C MET A 84 38.63 -15.56 6.84
N ASP A 85 37.71 -16.24 6.13
CA ASP A 85 37.75 -17.68 5.82
C ASP A 85 38.53 -17.91 4.51
#